data_AF-A0A2H6NIC3-F1
#
_entry.id   AF-A0A2H6NIC3-F1
#
_cell.length_a   1.000
_cell.length_b   1.000
_cell.length_c   1.000
_cell.angle_alpha   90.00
_cell.angle_beta   90.00
_cell.angle_gamma   90.00
#
_symmetry.space_group_name_H-M   'P 1'
#
loop_
_entity.id
_entity.type
_entity.pdbx_description
1 polymer ?
#
loop_
_entity_poly.entity_id
_entity_poly.type
_entity_poly.pdbx_seq_one_letter_code
_entity_poly.pdbx_strand_id
1 'polypeptide(L)'
;NWRTSISDIELALPDFYKAYDDCTAACEGSQEITDFKEFYLSIAVNDLKNAAPCVATYMLFDQKDEVMKQNLVYYQYHKDKWGLTDEDFHPRAEAIRYYNITMLQKEMYEFAKEYVMDDEEGEVVEYLDELLEVEDGTQ
;
A
#
# COMPACT_ATOMS: atom_id res chain seq x y z
N ASN A 1 -5.50 -32.29 -3.48
CA ASN A 1 -4.14 -32.79 -3.80
C ASN A 1 -3.24 -31.57 -3.81
N TRP A 2 -2.47 -31.35 -2.74
CA TRP A 2 -1.73 -30.08 -2.54
C TRP A 2 -0.68 -29.82 -3.63
N ARG A 3 -0.15 -30.87 -4.28
CA ARG A 3 0.77 -30.74 -5.41
C ARG A 3 0.14 -30.10 -6.64
N THR A 4 -1.11 -30.45 -6.94
CA THR A 4 -1.87 -29.83 -8.04
C THR A 4 -2.13 -28.36 -7.72
N SER A 5 -2.50 -28.04 -6.48
CA SER A 5 -2.69 -26.66 -6.04
C SER A 5 -1.42 -25.81 -6.11
N ILE A 6 -0.23 -26.38 -5.87
CA ILE A 6 1.04 -25.67 -6.07
C ILE A 6 1.27 -25.37 -7.56
N SER A 7 1.14 -26.37 -8.43
CA SER A 7 1.29 -26.13 -9.88
C SER A 7 0.28 -25.14 -10.42
N ASP A 8 -0.96 -25.15 -9.93
CA ASP A 8 -1.99 -24.21 -10.35
C ASP A 8 -1.64 -22.76 -9.95
N ILE A 9 -1.02 -22.58 -8.77
CA ILE A 9 -0.54 -21.27 -8.31
C ILE A 9 0.69 -20.83 -9.12
N GLU A 10 1.64 -21.73 -9.35
CA GLU A 10 2.84 -21.47 -10.18
C GLU A 10 2.47 -21.07 -11.60
N LEU A 11 1.43 -21.68 -12.18
CA LEU A 11 0.96 -21.34 -13.52
C LEU A 11 0.25 -19.98 -13.57
N ALA A 12 -0.39 -19.57 -12.48
CA ALA A 12 -1.16 -18.32 -12.38
C ALA A 12 -0.29 -17.11 -11.98
N LEU A 13 0.88 -17.35 -11.37
CA LEU A 13 1.83 -16.32 -10.94
C LEU A 13 2.27 -15.37 -12.07
N PRO A 14 2.63 -15.83 -13.29
CA PRO A 14 3.01 -14.95 -14.39
C PRO A 14 1.87 -14.01 -14.83
N ASP A 15 0.65 -14.54 -14.93
CA ASP A 15 -0.53 -13.76 -15.30
C ASP A 15 -0.89 -12.74 -14.21
N PHE A 16 -0.72 -13.13 -12.94
CA PHE A 16 -0.88 -12.25 -11.80
C PHE A 16 0.13 -11.11 -11.82
N TYR A 17 1.43 -11.39 -12.00
CA TYR A 17 2.47 -10.36 -12.03
C TYR A 17 2.30 -9.43 -13.22
N LYS A 18 1.93 -9.95 -14.40
CA LYS A 18 1.63 -9.10 -15.55
C LYS A 18 0.46 -8.15 -15.27
N ALA A 19 -0.64 -8.67 -14.71
CA ALA A 19 -1.79 -7.84 -14.35
C ALA A 19 -1.45 -6.83 -13.24
N TYR A 20 -0.56 -7.19 -12.32
CA TYR A 20 -0.04 -6.33 -11.28
C TYR A 20 0.86 -5.22 -11.85
N ASP A 21 1.76 -5.55 -12.77
CA ASP A 21 2.65 -4.59 -13.45
C ASP A 21 1.85 -3.63 -14.33
N ASP A 22 0.86 -4.13 -15.08
CA ASP A 22 -0.05 -3.30 -15.86
C ASP A 22 -0.86 -2.35 -14.96
N CYS A 23 -1.32 -2.84 -13.80
CA CYS A 23 -2.03 -2.06 -12.80
C CYS A 23 -1.13 -1.00 -12.15
N THR A 24 0.10 -1.36 -11.79
CA THR A 24 1.07 -0.45 -11.16
C THR A 24 1.63 0.57 -12.16
N ALA A 25 1.81 0.21 -13.43
CA ALA A 25 2.20 1.13 -14.50
C ALA A 25 1.08 2.13 -14.86
N ALA A 26 -0.19 1.74 -14.67
CA ALA A 26 -1.34 2.63 -14.81
C ALA A 26 -1.62 3.46 -13.55
N CYS A 27 -1.18 2.99 -12.38
CA CYS A 27 -1.15 3.79 -11.15
C CYS A 27 -0.06 4.86 -11.28
N GLU A 28 -0.34 6.09 -10.87
CA GLU A 28 0.64 7.20 -10.83
C GLU A 28 1.72 7.01 -9.74
N GLY A 29 2.05 5.76 -9.40
CA GLY A 29 2.84 5.36 -8.23
C GLY A 29 2.02 5.32 -6.94
N SER A 30 2.65 4.84 -5.85
CA SER A 30 2.13 5.08 -4.50
C SER A 30 2.26 6.58 -4.24
N GLN A 31 1.16 7.32 -4.41
CA GLN A 31 1.14 8.71 -4.01
C GLN A 31 1.25 8.73 -2.48
N GLU A 32 2.44 9.02 -1.98
CA GLU A 32 2.64 9.28 -0.56
C GLU A 32 1.95 10.61 -0.29
N ILE A 33 0.70 10.54 0.19
CA ILE A 33 -0.06 11.71 0.63
C ILE A 33 0.62 12.21 1.90
N THR A 34 1.69 12.98 1.70
CA THR A 34 2.48 13.59 2.77
C THR A 34 1.82 14.87 3.29
N ASP A 35 0.89 15.44 2.52
CA ASP A 35 0.24 16.70 2.85
C ASP A 35 -1.30 16.53 2.79
N PHE A 36 -1.88 16.15 3.92
CA PHE A 36 -3.32 15.94 4.09
C PHE A 36 -4.12 17.25 4.14
N LYS A 37 -3.63 18.33 3.54
CA LYS A 37 -4.25 19.66 3.62
C LYS A 37 -5.70 19.68 3.16
N GLU A 38 -6.03 18.88 2.14
CA GLU A 38 -7.40 18.69 1.66
C GLU A 38 -8.28 17.93 2.67
N PHE A 39 -7.68 17.05 3.48
CA PHE A 39 -8.35 16.35 4.56
C PHE A 39 -8.74 17.30 5.70
N TYR A 40 -7.82 18.20 6.09
CA TYR A 40 -8.09 19.26 7.07
C TYR A 40 -9.26 20.16 6.62
N LEU A 41 -9.32 20.49 5.33
CA LEU A 41 -10.43 21.22 4.73
C LEU A 41 -11.75 20.43 4.78
N SER A 42 -11.71 19.10 4.53
CA SER A 42 -12.90 18.25 4.60
C SER A 42 -13.51 18.14 6.01
N ILE A 43 -12.67 18.21 7.05
CA ILE A 43 -13.06 18.24 8.46
C ILE A 43 -13.67 19.60 8.85
N ALA A 44 -13.20 20.68 8.22
CA ALA A 44 -13.65 22.04 8.48
C ALA A 44 -15.02 22.38 7.86
N VAL A 45 -15.56 21.52 7.00
CA VAL A 45 -16.92 21.68 6.45
C VAL A 45 -17.93 21.28 7.52
N ASN A 46 -19.02 22.03 7.64
CA ASN A 46 -20.03 22.01 8.71
C ASN A 46 -20.85 20.69 8.87
N ASP A 47 -20.27 19.55 8.49
CA ASP A 47 -20.85 18.21 8.56
C ASP A 47 -20.07 17.34 9.57
N LEU A 48 -20.44 17.51 10.83
CA LEU A 48 -19.84 16.80 11.96
C LEU A 48 -20.02 15.28 11.89
N LYS A 49 -21.07 14.82 11.21
CA LYS A 49 -21.35 13.40 10.98
C LYS A 49 -20.35 12.76 10.03
N ASN A 50 -19.76 13.56 9.14
CA ASN A 50 -18.65 13.13 8.31
C ASN A 50 -17.29 13.42 8.94
N ALA A 51 -17.15 14.52 9.69
CA ALA A 51 -15.88 14.94 10.28
C ALA A 51 -15.33 13.95 11.31
N ALA A 52 -16.18 13.43 12.21
CA ALA A 52 -15.75 12.46 13.24
C ALA A 52 -15.17 11.16 12.66
N PRO A 53 -15.85 10.45 11.74
CA PRO A 53 -15.28 9.24 11.14
C PRO A 53 -14.11 9.55 10.20
N CYS A 54 -14.04 10.77 9.65
CA CYS A 54 -12.89 11.26 8.89
C CYS A 54 -11.65 11.31 9.79
N VAL A 55 -11.70 12.07 10.89
CA VAL A 55 -10.58 12.13 11.85
C VAL A 55 -10.21 10.74 12.37
N ALA A 56 -11.18 9.90 12.72
CA ALA A 56 -10.90 8.51 13.12
C ALA A 56 -10.17 7.70 12.04
N THR A 57 -10.54 7.90 10.76
CA THR A 57 -9.87 7.26 9.61
C THR A 57 -8.44 7.74 9.45
N TYR A 58 -8.18 9.05 9.59
CA TYR A 58 -6.83 9.59 9.53
C TYR A 58 -5.91 9.00 10.59
N MET A 59 -6.44 8.87 11.81
CA MET A 59 -5.70 8.31 12.95
C MET A 59 -5.27 6.86 12.72
N LEU A 60 -5.80 6.13 11.72
CA LEU A 60 -5.24 4.84 11.31
C LEU A 60 -3.84 4.98 10.69
N PHE A 61 -3.62 6.03 9.90
CA PHE A 61 -2.42 6.22 9.10
C PHE A 61 -1.35 7.03 9.83
N ASP A 62 -1.75 8.05 10.59
CA ASP A 62 -0.83 8.81 11.43
C ASP A 62 -1.38 9.01 12.84
N GLN A 63 -0.97 8.11 13.73
CA GLN A 63 -1.31 8.18 15.15
C GLN A 63 -0.50 9.23 15.93
N LYS A 64 0.48 9.89 15.32
CA LYS A 64 1.35 10.87 15.99
C LYS A 64 0.90 12.31 15.76
N ASP A 65 0.01 12.54 14.79
CA ASP A 65 -0.56 13.86 14.53
C ASP A 65 -1.36 14.38 15.74
N GLU A 66 -0.80 15.36 16.43
CA GLU A 66 -1.41 15.95 17.63
C GLU A 66 -2.64 16.81 17.31
N VAL A 67 -2.73 17.40 16.11
CA VAL A 67 -3.88 18.22 15.72
C VAL A 67 -5.10 17.32 15.52
N MET A 68 -4.93 16.19 14.84
CA MET A 68 -6.02 15.23 14.63
C MET A 68 -6.47 14.55 15.91
N LYS A 69 -5.54 14.24 16.84
CA LYS A 69 -5.91 13.79 18.19
C LYS A 69 -6.78 14.80 18.91
N GLN A 70 -6.40 16.07 18.89
CA GLN A 70 -7.17 17.13 19.53
C GLN A 70 -8.55 17.29 18.91
N ASN A 71 -8.67 17.20 17.58
CA ASN A 71 -9.96 17.22 16.89
C ASN A 71 -10.86 16.05 17.33
N LEU A 72 -10.31 14.84 17.44
CA LEU A 72 -11.06 13.66 17.88
C LEU A 72 -11.61 13.85 19.30
N VAL A 73 -10.76 14.31 20.23
CA VAL A 73 -11.16 14.61 21.62
C VAL A 73 -12.23 15.70 21.67
N TYR A 74 -12.08 16.75 20.87
CA TYR A 74 -13.04 17.84 20.79
C TYR A 74 -14.43 17.35 20.32
N TYR A 75 -14.48 16.47 19.33
CA TYR A 75 -15.72 15.88 18.82
C TYR A 75 -16.35 14.91 19.82
N GLN A 76 -15.54 14.10 20.51
CA GLN A 76 -16.02 13.22 21.59
C GLN A 76 -16.63 14.01 22.74
N TYR A 77 -16.01 15.13 23.14
CA TYR A 77 -16.52 15.98 24.21
C TYR A 77 -17.87 16.61 23.88
N HIS A 78 -18.12 16.93 22.61
CA HIS A 78 -19.38 17.52 22.15
C HIS A 78 -20.35 16.51 21.53
N LYS A 79 -20.10 15.20 21.70
CA LYS A 79 -20.87 14.10 21.11
C LYS A 79 -22.38 14.27 21.28
N ASP A 80 -22.85 14.45 22.52
CA ASP A 80 -24.28 14.57 22.83
C ASP A 80 -24.91 15.83 22.23
N LYS A 81 -24.16 16.95 22.24
CA LYS A 81 -24.62 18.24 21.70
C LYS A 81 -24.83 18.18 20.19
N TRP A 82 -24.07 17.35 19.49
CA TRP A 82 -24.08 17.25 18.03
C TRP A 82 -24.76 15.98 17.52
N GLY A 83 -25.40 15.22 18.40
CA GLY A 83 -26.11 13.99 18.03
C GLY A 83 -25.18 12.92 17.44
N LEU A 84 -23.90 12.92 17.84
CA LEU A 84 -22.95 11.90 17.44
C LEU A 84 -23.14 10.63 18.29
N THR A 85 -22.84 9.48 17.71
CA THR A 85 -22.89 8.17 18.36
C THR A 85 -21.50 7.57 18.47
N ASP A 86 -21.31 6.52 19.27
CA ASP A 86 -19.99 5.85 19.35
C ASP A 86 -19.54 5.32 18.00
N GLU A 87 -20.50 4.95 17.15
CA GLU A 87 -20.25 4.52 15.77
C GLU A 87 -19.54 5.58 14.91
N ASP A 88 -19.79 6.88 15.14
CA ASP A 88 -19.19 7.97 14.38
C ASP A 88 -17.69 8.14 14.68
N PHE A 89 -17.17 7.49 15.72
CA PHE A 89 -15.76 7.53 16.11
C PHE A 89 -14.98 6.30 15.65
N HIS A 90 -15.58 5.44 14.84
CA HIS A 90 -14.85 4.39 14.14
C HIS A 90 -14.30 4.90 12.81
N PRO A 91 -13.11 4.42 12.40
CA PRO A 91 -12.63 4.61 11.04
C PRO A 91 -13.61 4.03 10.02
N ARG A 92 -13.63 4.59 8.81
CA ARG A 92 -14.45 4.10 7.72
C ARG A 92 -14.06 2.67 7.33
N ALA A 93 -15.04 1.82 7.07
CA ALA A 93 -14.81 0.39 6.83
C ALA A 93 -13.92 0.13 5.60
N GLU A 94 -14.08 0.93 4.54
CA GLU A 94 -13.24 0.87 3.35
C GLU A 94 -11.77 1.19 3.66
N ALA A 95 -11.51 2.15 4.55
CA ALA A 95 -10.16 2.52 4.95
C ALA A 95 -9.52 1.48 5.87
N ILE A 96 -10.29 0.85 6.76
CA ILE A 96 -9.83 -0.30 7.56
C ILE A 96 -9.40 -1.45 6.65
N ARG A 97 -10.24 -1.79 5.65
CA ARG A 97 -9.92 -2.85 4.68
C ARG A 97 -8.64 -2.52 3.92
N TYR A 98 -8.52 -1.28 3.43
CA TYR A 98 -7.32 -0.83 2.71
C TYR A 98 -6.08 -0.93 3.61
N TYR A 99 -6.13 -0.35 4.82
CA TYR A 99 -5.06 -0.39 5.79
C TYR A 99 -4.57 -1.82 6.07
N ASN A 100 -5.49 -2.75 6.33
CA ASN A 100 -5.15 -4.15 6.60
C ASN A 100 -4.45 -4.82 5.40
N ILE A 101 -4.91 -4.56 4.17
CA ILE A 101 -4.29 -5.11 2.95
C ILE A 101 -2.90 -4.50 2.75
N THR A 102 -2.76 -3.17 2.87
CA THR A 102 -1.49 -2.47 2.69
C THR A 102 -0.45 -2.88 3.74
N MET A 103 -0.87 -3.08 4.99
CA MET A 103 0.02 -3.57 6.06
C MET A 103 0.53 -4.97 5.74
N LEU A 104 -0.34 -5.89 5.31
CA LEU A 104 0.07 -7.23 4.88
C LEU A 104 1.03 -7.18 3.68
N GLN A 105 0.71 -6.36 2.67
CA GLN A 105 1.59 -6.19 1.50
C GLN A 105 2.98 -5.67 1.89
N LYS A 106 3.03 -4.74 2.84
CA LYS A 106 4.30 -4.21 3.36
C LYS A 106 5.09 -5.28 4.12
N GLU A 107 4.43 -6.09 4.94
CA GLU A 107 5.07 -7.22 5.62
C GLU A 107 5.63 -8.25 4.61
N MET A 108 4.86 -8.58 3.58
CA MET A 108 5.30 -9.46 2.50
C MET A 108 6.49 -8.87 1.73
N TYR A 109 6.46 -7.57 1.47
CA TYR A 109 7.54 -6.85 0.79
C TYR A 109 8.83 -6.86 1.62
N GLU A 110 8.76 -6.51 2.91
CA GLU A 110 9.94 -6.54 3.79
C GLU A 110 10.50 -7.97 3.91
N PHE A 111 9.62 -8.98 3.99
CA PHE A 111 10.04 -10.38 3.94
C PHE A 111 10.76 -10.75 2.63
N ALA A 112 10.19 -10.38 1.47
CA ALA A 112 10.81 -10.65 0.18
C ALA A 112 12.16 -9.93 0.04
N LYS A 113 12.23 -8.68 0.51
CA LYS A 113 13.46 -7.91 0.51
C LYS A 113 14.55 -8.54 1.37
N GLU A 114 14.20 -9.11 2.52
CA GLU A 114 15.16 -9.72 3.45
C GLU A 114 15.58 -11.15 3.04
N TYR A 115 14.71 -11.92 2.39
CA TYR A 115 14.92 -13.37 2.20
C TYR A 115 14.86 -13.86 0.74
N VAL A 116 14.43 -13.04 -0.20
CA VAL A 116 14.21 -13.44 -1.62
C VAL A 116 15.04 -12.61 -2.58
N MET A 117 15.25 -11.32 -2.29
CA MET A 117 15.89 -10.37 -3.22
C MET A 117 17.43 -10.36 -3.18
N ASP A 118 18.10 -11.24 -2.44
CA ASP A 118 19.55 -11.12 -2.19
C ASP A 118 20.46 -11.91 -3.16
N ASP A 119 19.94 -12.63 -4.17
CA ASP A 119 20.76 -13.67 -4.83
C ASP A 119 20.97 -13.61 -6.36
N GLU A 120 20.31 -12.77 -7.18
CA GLU A 120 20.67 -12.68 -8.62
C GLU A 120 20.45 -11.28 -9.24
N GLU A 121 21.24 -10.28 -8.83
CA GLU A 121 21.81 -9.36 -9.82
C GLU A 121 23.11 -10.02 -10.32
N GLY A 122 22.96 -11.11 -11.07
CA GLY A 122 24.09 -11.81 -11.68
C GLY A 122 24.84 -10.84 -12.57
N GLU A 123 26.08 -10.53 -12.19
CA GLU A 123 27.06 -9.88 -13.06
C GLU A 123 27.05 -10.63 -14.40
N VAL A 124 26.49 -10.00 -15.44
CA VAL A 124 26.49 -10.57 -16.79
C VAL A 124 27.95 -10.60 -17.22
N VAL A 125 28.61 -11.73 -17.00
CA VAL A 125 30.02 -11.83 -17.38
C VAL A 125 30.08 -11.78 -18.90
N GLU A 126 30.86 -10.82 -19.42
CA GLU A 126 31.10 -10.54 -20.85
C GLU A 126 31.80 -11.69 -21.61
N TYR A 127 31.54 -12.96 -21.28
CA TYR A 127 32.13 -14.11 -21.97
C TYR A 127 31.51 -14.39 -23.35
N LEU A 128 30.43 -13.69 -23.72
CA LEU A 128 29.78 -13.85 -25.03
C LEU A 128 30.47 -13.06 -26.15
N ASP A 129 31.25 -12.03 -25.83
CA ASP A 129 31.98 -11.26 -26.86
C ASP A 129 33.25 -12.00 -27.32
N GLU A 130 33.94 -12.72 -26.44
CA GLU A 130 35.12 -13.52 -26.82
C GLU A 130 34.78 -14.76 -27.69
N LEU A 131 33.55 -15.29 -27.61
CA LEU A 131 33.12 -16.44 -28.42
C LEU A 131 32.65 -16.04 -29.83
N LEU A 132 32.19 -14.80 -30.02
CA LEU A 132 31.78 -14.28 -31.33
C LEU A 132 32.96 -13.85 -32.22
N GLU A 133 34.13 -13.57 -31.65
CA GLU A 133 35.34 -13.24 -32.42
C GLU A 133 36.04 -14.46 -33.05
N VAL A 134 35.70 -15.69 -32.64
CA VAL A 134 36.38 -16.91 -33.12
C VAL A 134 35.71 -17.51 -34.37
N GLU A 135 34.46 -17.15 -34.69
CA GLU A 135 33.73 -17.74 -35.82
C GLU A 135 33.86 -16.99 -37.15
N ASP A 136 34.48 -15.81 -37.22
CA ASP A 136 34.63 -15.04 -38.48
C ASP A 136 36.05 -14.99 -39.05
N GLY A 137 36.89 -15.96 -38.67
CA GLY A 137 38.32 -16.00 -39.02
C GLY A 137 38.79 -17.29 -39.70
N THR A 138 37.98 -17.93 -40.53
CA THR A 138 38.47 -18.95 -41.48
C THR A 138 38.75 -18.32 -42.84
N GLN A 139 39.98 -17.83 -43.03
CA GLN A 139 40.71 -17.99 -44.30
C GLN A 139 42.22 -17.90 -44.12
#